data_AF-A0A919I2Z9-F1
#
_entry.id   AF-A0A919I2Z9-F1
#
_cell.length_a   1.000
_cell.length_b   1.000
_cell.length_c   1.000
_cell.angle_alpha   90.00
_cell.angle_beta   90.00
_cell.angle_gamma   90.00
#
_symmetry.space_group_name_H-M   'P 1'
#
loop_
_entity.id
_entity.type
_entity.pdbx_description
1 polymer ?
#
loop_
_entity_poly.entity_id
_entity_poly.type
_entity_poly.pdbx_seq_one_letter_code
_entity_poly.pdbx_strand_id
1 'polypeptide(L)'
;MDGEVRAGGHAPAPAWGEAIVTAPTRSAVEVLASFAGETLRFMAPDALLASKEKAAWLIVDEAAAIPAPLLRQLVSRFPRTLLTTTVQGYEGTGRGFLLKFCASLPHLQSFTLSAPIRWAAGCPLESAISQLLIFNDEAFRDAPMGR
;
A
#
# COMPACT_ATOMS: atom_id res chain seq x y z
N MET A 1 -4.69 -31.65 -33.56
CA MET A 1 -5.52 -31.86 -32.35
C MET A 1 -4.68 -31.34 -31.20
N ASP A 2 -4.68 -30.02 -31.03
CA ASP A 2 -3.86 -29.32 -30.05
C ASP A 2 -4.60 -29.33 -28.72
N GLY A 3 -4.03 -30.06 -27.76
CA GLY A 3 -4.53 -30.21 -26.40
C GLY A 3 -4.19 -28.97 -25.57
N GLU A 4 -5.25 -28.29 -25.13
CA GLU A 4 -5.29 -27.19 -24.17
C GLU A 4 -4.57 -27.57 -22.85
N VAL A 5 -3.51 -26.84 -22.49
CA VAL A 5 -2.90 -26.94 -21.16
C VAL A 5 -3.60 -25.94 -20.24
N ARG A 6 -4.57 -26.45 -19.47
CA ARG A 6 -5.15 -25.72 -18.32
C ARG A 6 -4.19 -25.80 -17.14
N ALA A 7 -3.42 -24.75 -16.91
CA ALA A 7 -2.70 -24.57 -15.64
C ALA A 7 -3.66 -24.02 -14.58
N GLY A 8 -4.52 -24.91 -14.05
CA GLY A 8 -5.28 -24.68 -12.82
C GLY A 8 -4.48 -25.18 -11.62
N GLY A 9 -3.36 -24.53 -11.31
CA GLY A 9 -2.54 -24.86 -10.13
C GLY A 9 -2.87 -23.93 -8.98
N HIS A 10 -3.76 -24.33 -8.08
CA HIS A 10 -3.95 -23.63 -6.80
C HIS A 10 -2.70 -23.91 -5.94
N ALA A 11 -1.77 -22.96 -5.89
CA ALA A 11 -0.64 -23.01 -4.96
C ALA A 11 -1.17 -23.20 -3.52
N PRO A 12 -0.51 -24.00 -2.67
CA PRO A 12 -0.95 -24.19 -1.30
C PRO A 12 -1.02 -22.83 -0.61
N ALA A 13 -2.17 -22.54 0.03
CA ALA A 13 -2.36 -21.30 0.75
C ALA A 13 -1.23 -21.13 1.77
N PRO A 14 -0.55 -19.96 1.81
CA PRO A 14 0.57 -19.75 2.71
C PRO A 14 0.13 -19.93 4.16
N ALA A 15 1.06 -20.27 5.06
CA ALA A 15 0.80 -20.50 6.49
C ALA A 15 0.12 -19.30 7.20
N TRP A 16 0.16 -18.12 6.58
CA TRP A 16 -0.48 -16.89 7.04
C TRP A 16 -1.93 -16.69 6.57
N GLY A 17 -2.46 -17.62 5.76
CA GLY A 17 -3.80 -17.58 5.14
C GLY A 17 -3.83 -16.77 3.84
N GLU A 18 -4.99 -16.79 3.15
CA GLU A 18 -5.18 -16.02 1.91
C GLU A 18 -5.09 -14.51 2.14
N ALA A 19 -4.54 -13.79 1.16
CA ALA A 19 -4.48 -12.34 1.13
C ALA A 19 -5.25 -11.80 -0.10
N ILE A 20 -5.93 -10.67 0.08
CA ILE A 20 -6.52 -9.90 -1.02
C ILE A 20 -5.79 -8.57 -1.10
N VAL A 21 -5.50 -8.14 -2.33
CA VAL A 21 -4.83 -6.88 -2.63
C VAL A 21 -5.82 -5.90 -3.26
N THR A 22 -5.77 -4.64 -2.82
CA THR A 22 -6.53 -3.53 -3.39
C THR A 22 -5.64 -2.29 -3.52
N ALA A 23 -5.96 -1.42 -4.47
CA ALA A 23 -5.20 -0.21 -4.78
C ALA A 23 -6.09 0.76 -5.57
N PRO A 24 -5.77 2.07 -5.64
CA PRO A 24 -6.55 3.04 -6.41
C PRO A 24 -6.69 2.67 -7.89
N THR A 25 -5.66 2.05 -8.48
CA THR A 25 -5.64 1.57 -9.86
C THR A 25 -5.03 0.17 -9.94
N ARG A 26 -5.35 -0.59 -11.00
CA ARG A 26 -4.71 -1.89 -11.25
C ARG A 26 -3.22 -1.74 -11.60
N SER A 27 -2.83 -0.65 -12.23
CA SER A 27 -1.42 -0.40 -12.57
C SER A 27 -0.55 -0.22 -11.32
N ALA A 28 -1.09 0.31 -10.23
CA ALA A 28 -0.36 0.47 -8.97
C ALA A 28 0.18 -0.87 -8.44
N VAL A 29 -0.56 -1.98 -8.65
CA VAL A 29 -0.17 -3.30 -8.14
C VAL A 29 0.70 -4.12 -9.11
N GLU A 30 1.08 -3.59 -10.27
CA GLU A 30 1.87 -4.35 -11.25
C GLU A 30 3.24 -4.77 -10.70
N VAL A 31 3.90 -3.85 -9.99
CA VAL A 31 5.18 -4.14 -9.33
C VAL A 31 4.97 -5.23 -8.29
N LEU A 32 3.96 -5.07 -7.43
CA LEU A 32 3.64 -6.07 -6.41
C LEU A 32 3.32 -7.44 -7.03
N ALA A 33 2.56 -7.48 -8.13
CA ALA A 33 2.23 -8.69 -8.86
C ALA A 33 3.47 -9.40 -9.40
N SER A 34 4.43 -8.65 -9.93
CA SER A 34 5.67 -9.24 -10.47
C SER A 34 6.52 -9.94 -9.40
N PHE A 35 6.45 -9.47 -8.14
CA PHE A 35 7.12 -10.12 -7.01
C PHE A 35 6.28 -11.22 -6.34
N ALA A 36 4.95 -11.13 -6.40
CA ALA A 36 4.03 -12.11 -5.79
C ALA A 36 3.77 -13.36 -6.67
N GLY A 37 4.14 -13.31 -7.95
CA GLY A 37 3.87 -14.39 -8.91
C GLY A 37 2.38 -14.51 -9.27
N GLU A 38 1.96 -15.67 -9.80
CA GLU A 38 0.61 -15.91 -10.35
C GLU A 38 -0.53 -15.91 -9.30
N THR A 39 -0.23 -15.68 -8.02
CA THR A 39 -1.20 -15.84 -6.92
C THR A 39 -1.79 -14.53 -6.41
N LEU A 40 -1.49 -13.39 -7.05
CA LEU A 40 -2.00 -12.10 -6.60
C LEU A 40 -3.50 -11.96 -6.85
N ARG A 41 -4.29 -12.02 -5.77
CA ARG A 41 -5.74 -11.79 -5.81
C ARG A 41 -6.07 -10.31 -5.67
N PHE A 42 -6.12 -9.61 -6.80
CA PHE A 42 -6.47 -8.19 -6.85
C PHE A 42 -7.98 -7.92 -6.98
N MET A 43 -8.49 -6.94 -6.23
CA MET A 43 -9.82 -6.38 -6.41
C MET A 43 -9.83 -4.86 -6.14
N ALA A 44 -10.51 -4.08 -6.98
CA ALA A 44 -10.63 -2.64 -6.79
C ALA A 44 -11.38 -2.30 -5.48
N PRO A 45 -11.12 -1.15 -4.83
CA PRO A 45 -11.65 -0.83 -3.50
C PRO A 45 -13.17 -0.89 -3.40
N ASP A 46 -13.88 -0.28 -4.36
CA ASP A 46 -15.34 -0.25 -4.39
C ASP A 46 -15.95 -1.64 -4.64
N ALA A 47 -15.34 -2.39 -5.57
CA ALA A 47 -15.75 -3.76 -5.87
C ALA A 47 -15.52 -4.68 -4.66
N LEU A 48 -14.41 -4.51 -3.95
CA LEU A 48 -14.08 -5.27 -2.76
C LEU A 48 -15.07 -4.99 -1.63
N LEU A 49 -15.41 -3.72 -1.42
CA LEU A 49 -16.40 -3.34 -0.43
C LEU A 49 -17.78 -3.93 -0.75
N ALA A 50 -18.21 -3.91 -2.02
CA ALA A 50 -19.48 -4.48 -2.47
C ALA A 50 -19.52 -6.02 -2.48
N SER A 51 -18.37 -6.68 -2.54
CA SER A 51 -18.27 -8.14 -2.56
C SER A 51 -18.53 -8.77 -1.18
N LYS A 52 -18.63 -10.10 -1.11
CA LYS A 52 -18.62 -10.89 0.15
C LYS A 52 -17.30 -11.60 0.42
N GLU A 53 -16.24 -11.19 -0.28
CA GLU A 53 -14.94 -11.83 -0.15
C GLU A 53 -14.34 -11.73 1.26
N LYS A 54 -13.69 -12.80 1.66
CA LYS A 54 -13.00 -12.91 2.94
C LYS A 54 -11.57 -13.33 2.68
N ALA A 55 -10.66 -12.81 3.49
CA ALA A 55 -9.25 -13.15 3.47
C ALA A 55 -8.68 -12.98 4.88
N ALA A 56 -7.58 -13.67 5.15
CA ALA A 56 -6.86 -13.55 6.41
C ALA A 56 -6.03 -12.26 6.48
N TRP A 57 -5.76 -11.65 5.32
CA TRP A 57 -5.07 -10.38 5.14
C TRP A 57 -5.73 -9.52 4.07
N LEU A 58 -5.84 -8.22 4.35
CA LEU A 58 -6.04 -7.18 3.35
C LEU A 58 -4.73 -6.44 3.14
N ILE A 59 -4.29 -6.29 1.89
CA ILE A 59 -3.17 -5.45 1.50
C ILE A 59 -3.72 -4.30 0.68
N VAL A 60 -3.48 -3.07 1.12
CA VAL A 60 -3.91 -1.85 0.43
C VAL A 60 -2.67 -1.13 -0.05
N ASP A 61 -2.48 -1.09 -1.36
CA ASP A 61 -1.41 -0.31 -1.97
C ASP A 61 -1.85 1.10 -2.34
N GLU A 62 -0.92 2.04 -2.17
CA GLU A 62 -1.15 3.49 -2.20
C GLU A 62 -2.44 3.93 -1.46
N ALA A 63 -2.53 3.54 -0.20
CA ALA A 63 -3.71 3.73 0.63
C ALA A 63 -4.10 5.21 0.81
N ALA A 64 -3.16 6.14 0.70
CA ALA A 64 -3.43 7.58 0.81
C ALA A 64 -4.21 8.15 -0.38
N ALA A 65 -4.20 7.47 -1.52
CA ALA A 65 -5.01 7.83 -2.68
C ALA A 65 -6.46 7.31 -2.59
N ILE A 66 -6.78 6.48 -1.58
CA ILE A 66 -8.14 5.95 -1.37
C ILE A 66 -8.90 6.84 -0.39
N PRO A 67 -10.18 7.19 -0.64
CA PRO A 67 -10.98 7.96 0.30
C PRO A 67 -11.03 7.33 1.69
N ALA A 68 -10.71 8.11 2.72
CA ALA A 68 -10.65 7.64 4.10
C ALA A 68 -11.92 6.90 4.59
N PRO A 69 -13.17 7.33 4.26
CA PRO A 69 -14.37 6.59 4.65
C PRO A 69 -14.43 5.16 4.08
N LEU A 70 -14.02 5.00 2.81
CA LEU A 70 -13.95 3.69 2.15
C LEU A 70 -12.89 2.81 2.80
N LEU A 71 -11.72 3.38 3.07
CA LEU A 71 -10.63 2.65 3.70
C LEU A 71 -10.97 2.19 5.13
N ARG A 72 -11.69 2.99 5.92
CA ARG A 72 -12.16 2.58 7.26
C ARG A 72 -13.06 1.34 7.19
N GLN A 73 -13.99 1.33 6.24
CA GLN A 73 -14.90 0.19 6.06
C GLN A 73 -14.12 -1.06 5.67
N LEU A 74 -13.16 -0.95 4.75
CA LEU A 74 -12.29 -2.05 4.36
C LEU A 74 -11.45 -2.56 5.53
N VAL A 75 -10.72 -1.69 6.24
CA VAL A 75 -9.90 -2.08 7.41
C VAL A 75 -10.74 -2.78 8.49
N SER A 76 -11.97 -2.30 8.75
CA SER A 76 -12.85 -2.92 9.76
C SER A 76 -13.36 -4.31 9.39
N ARG A 77 -13.37 -4.65 8.10
CA ARG A 77 -13.91 -5.90 7.57
C ARG A 77 -12.93 -7.07 7.64
N PHE A 78 -11.62 -6.78 7.62
CA PHE A 78 -10.57 -7.81 7.60
C PHE A 78 -9.87 -7.89 8.95
N PRO A 79 -9.43 -9.10 9.37
CA PRO A 79 -8.81 -9.27 10.68
C PRO A 79 -7.43 -8.63 10.77
N ARG A 80 -6.71 -8.54 9.65
CA ARG A 80 -5.37 -7.96 9.54
C ARG A 80 -5.28 -7.14 8.27
N THR A 81 -4.65 -5.98 8.35
CA THR A 81 -4.47 -5.08 7.21
C THR A 81 -3.06 -4.54 7.14
N LEU A 82 -2.47 -4.60 5.95
CA LEU A 82 -1.24 -3.91 5.59
C LEU A 82 -1.61 -2.71 4.70
N LEU A 83 -1.16 -1.52 5.08
CA LEU A 83 -1.35 -0.30 4.31
C LEU A 83 0.02 0.18 3.82
N THR A 84 0.19 0.34 2.52
CA THR A 84 1.38 0.94 1.91
C THR A 84 1.02 2.27 1.27
N THR A 85 1.91 3.25 1.39
CA THR A 85 1.73 4.59 0.80
C THR A 85 3.07 5.27 0.63
N THR A 86 3.15 6.18 -0.32
CA THR A 86 4.31 7.05 -0.52
C THR A 86 4.15 8.37 0.25
N VAL A 87 5.05 8.64 1.19
CA VAL A 87 4.99 9.83 2.07
C VAL A 87 5.80 11.00 1.50
N GLN A 88 6.87 10.70 0.76
CA GLN A 88 7.80 11.67 0.17
C GLN A 88 7.91 11.42 -1.33
N GLY A 89 6.91 11.87 -2.07
CA GLY A 89 6.85 11.81 -3.53
C GLY A 89 6.07 12.98 -4.08
N TYR A 90 6.10 13.16 -5.41
CA TYR A 90 5.44 14.27 -6.10
C TYR A 90 3.92 14.34 -5.86
N GLU A 91 3.29 13.24 -5.47
CA GLU A 91 1.84 13.17 -5.25
C GLU A 91 1.39 13.69 -3.87
N GLY A 92 2.29 13.82 -2.89
CA GLY A 92 2.06 14.56 -1.64
C GLY A 92 0.91 14.08 -0.72
N THR A 93 0.16 13.03 -1.07
CA THR A 93 -1.05 12.57 -0.35
C THR A 93 -0.74 11.80 0.94
N GLY A 94 0.42 11.16 1.04
CA GLY A 94 0.76 10.28 2.17
C GLY A 94 0.84 10.95 3.54
N ARG A 95 1.20 12.24 3.64
CA ARG A 95 1.36 12.92 4.94
C ARG A 95 0.04 13.23 5.64
N GLY A 96 -0.94 13.78 4.91
CA GLY A 96 -2.28 14.04 5.45
C GLY A 96 -2.99 12.75 5.86
N PHE A 97 -2.72 11.67 5.13
CA PHE A 97 -3.17 10.33 5.46
C PHE A 97 -2.58 9.83 6.78
N LEU A 98 -1.26 9.92 6.97
CA LEU A 98 -0.61 9.54 8.22
C LEU A 98 -1.17 10.31 9.43
N LEU A 99 -1.28 11.64 9.31
CA LEU A 99 -1.68 12.50 10.43
C LEU A 99 -3.15 12.37 10.82
N LYS A 100 -4.05 12.06 9.87
CA LYS A 100 -5.50 12.02 10.13
C LYS A 100 -6.05 10.60 10.18
N PHE A 101 -5.67 9.76 9.23
CA PHE A 101 -6.21 8.41 9.12
C PHE A 101 -5.45 7.45 10.03
N CYS A 102 -4.13 7.35 9.86
CA CYS A 102 -3.32 6.41 10.66
C CYS A 102 -3.38 6.73 12.16
N ALA A 103 -3.35 8.01 12.54
CA ALA A 103 -3.53 8.45 13.94
C ALA A 103 -4.87 8.01 14.57
N SER A 104 -5.89 7.71 13.74
CA SER A 104 -7.20 7.28 14.21
C SER A 104 -7.38 5.75 14.28
N LEU A 105 -6.38 4.97 13.84
CA LEU A 105 -6.45 3.51 13.89
C LEU A 105 -5.94 2.99 15.25
N PRO A 106 -6.74 2.20 15.97
CA PRO A 106 -6.25 1.54 17.18
C PRO A 106 -5.21 0.47 16.80
N HIS A 107 -4.12 0.38 17.57
CA HIS A 107 -3.06 -0.63 17.41
C HIS A 107 -2.28 -0.59 16.08
N LEU A 108 -2.10 0.60 15.49
CA LEU A 108 -1.26 0.75 14.31
C LEU A 108 0.22 0.47 14.62
N GLN A 109 0.82 -0.44 13.85
CA GLN A 109 2.28 -0.59 13.76
C GLN A 109 2.76 0.11 12.49
N SER A 110 3.64 1.09 12.63
CA SER A 110 4.19 1.86 11.51
C SER A 110 5.62 1.42 11.22
N PHE A 111 5.92 1.26 9.93
CA PHE A 111 7.25 0.95 9.41
C PHE A 111 7.56 1.90 8.25
N THR A 112 8.82 2.28 8.10
CA THR A 112 9.27 3.19 7.03
C THR A 112 10.45 2.60 6.29
N LEU A 113 10.36 2.56 4.97
CA LEU A 113 11.48 2.20 4.09
C LEU A 113 12.14 3.49 3.61
N SER A 114 13.40 3.71 3.99
CA SER A 114 14.17 4.92 3.64
C SER A 114 15.34 4.65 2.70
N ALA A 115 15.78 3.39 2.57
CA ALA A 115 16.90 3.03 1.72
C ALA A 115 16.41 2.76 0.29
N PRO A 116 16.86 3.54 -0.72
CA PRO A 116 16.50 3.28 -2.11
C PRO A 116 17.16 2.00 -2.63
N ILE A 117 16.47 1.28 -3.51
CA ILE A 117 16.98 0.04 -4.13
C ILE A 117 17.60 0.27 -5.51
N ARG A 118 17.27 1.38 -6.18
CA ARG A 118 17.67 1.65 -7.58
C ARG A 118 18.99 2.41 -7.69
N TRP A 119 19.37 3.15 -6.65
CA TRP A 119 20.59 3.94 -6.58
C TRP A 119 21.12 3.95 -5.15
N ALA A 120 22.37 4.37 -4.98
CA ALA A 120 22.99 4.47 -3.65
C ALA A 120 22.34 5.56 -2.80
N ALA A 121 22.22 5.31 -1.50
CA ALA A 121 21.77 6.33 -0.55
C ALA A 121 22.64 7.59 -0.65
N GLY A 122 22.02 8.77 -0.65
CA GLY A 122 22.72 10.05 -0.79
C GLY A 122 23.11 10.41 -2.23
N CYS A 123 22.46 9.82 -3.23
CA CYS A 123 22.68 10.15 -4.64
C CYS A 123 22.54 11.67 -4.88
N PRO A 124 23.57 12.36 -5.43
CA PRO A 124 23.52 13.81 -5.64
C PRO A 124 22.37 14.27 -6.53
N LEU A 125 21.99 13.46 -7.52
CA LEU A 125 20.87 13.76 -8.41
C LEU A 125 19.53 13.70 -7.68
N GLU A 126 19.31 12.69 -6.85
CA GLU A 126 18.11 12.59 -6.00
C GLU A 126 18.02 13.80 -5.06
N SER A 127 19.14 14.19 -4.46
CA SER A 127 19.21 15.37 -3.59
C SER A 127 18.86 16.65 -4.35
N ALA A 128 19.44 16.85 -5.54
CA ALA A 128 19.16 18.02 -6.38
C ALA A 128 17.68 18.09 -6.78
N ILE A 129 17.08 16.98 -7.22
CA ILE A 129 15.66 16.92 -7.58
C ILE A 129 14.77 17.21 -6.36
N SER A 130 15.10 16.62 -5.21
CA SER A 130 14.33 16.81 -3.97
C SER A 130 14.36 18.26 -3.50
N GLN A 131 15.48 18.96 -3.66
CA GLN A 131 15.59 20.38 -3.35
C GLN A 131 14.83 21.23 -4.36
N LEU A 132 14.96 20.94 -5.65
CA LEU A 132 14.34 21.70 -6.73
C LEU A 132 12.80 21.60 -6.69
N LEU A 133 12.28 20.44 -6.29
CA LEU A 133 10.84 20.17 -6.16
C LEU A 133 10.31 20.32 -4.73
N ILE A 134 11.15 20.74 -3.78
CA ILE A 134 10.78 21.00 -2.37
C ILE A 134 10.10 19.77 -1.74
N PHE A 135 10.66 18.59 -1.97
CA PHE A 135 10.16 17.34 -1.36
C PHE A 135 10.64 17.16 0.09
N ASN A 136 11.72 17.85 0.44
CA ASN A 136 12.30 17.78 1.77
C ASN A 136 11.54 18.73 2.70
N ASP A 137 10.90 18.17 3.72
CA ASP A 137 10.02 18.91 4.62
C ASP A 137 10.25 18.38 6.04
N GLU A 138 11.42 18.71 6.58
CA GLU A 138 11.85 18.29 7.92
C GLU A 138 11.05 18.98 9.05
N ALA A 139 10.18 19.94 8.71
CA ALA A 139 9.39 20.73 9.66
C ALA A 139 8.37 19.94 10.50
N PHE A 140 8.13 18.66 10.17
CA PHE A 140 7.07 17.84 10.80
C PHE A 140 7.57 16.51 11.36
N ARG A 141 8.88 16.34 11.57
CA ARG A 141 9.41 15.18 12.31
C ARG A 141 8.97 15.16 13.77
N ASP A 142 8.61 16.31 14.33
CA ASP A 142 8.09 16.42 15.68
C ASP A 142 6.56 16.40 15.69
N ALA A 143 5.99 15.53 16.54
CA ALA A 143 4.57 15.56 16.84
C ALA A 143 4.17 16.96 17.34
N PRO A 144 3.00 17.49 16.95
CA PRO A 144 2.53 18.75 17.51
C PRO A 144 2.33 18.57 19.02
N MET A 145 3.27 19.12 19.80
CA MET A 145 3.10 19.31 21.23
C MET A 145 1.99 20.34 21.39
N GLY A 146 0.77 19.85 21.65
CA GLY A 146 -0.37 20.70 21.99
C GLY A 146 0.02 21.63 23.14
N ARG A 147 -0.15 22.93 22.94
CA ARG A 147 -0.03 23.94 23.98
C ARG A 147 -1.41 24.49 24.29
#